data_AF-A0A7X2TE90-F1
#
_entry.id   AF-A0A7X2TE90-F1
#
_cell.length_a   1.000
_cell.length_b   1.000
_cell.length_c   1.000
_cell.angle_alpha   90.00
_cell.angle_beta   90.00
_cell.angle_gamma   90.00
#
_symmetry.space_group_name_H-M   'P 1'
#
loop_
_entity.id
_entity.type
_entity.pdbx_description
1 polymer ?
#
loop_
_entity_poly.entity_id
_entity_poly.type
_entity_poly.pdbx_seq_one_letter_code
_entity_poly.pdbx_strand_id
1 'polypeptide(L)'
;MVITEEAQQMLREALSQHPGTLLSIEQTETCHGRSIALMLRGEDEELNRMKVSGMTVFMDPETDALSQNFRLFVTDGQLMLENPDACGCCGDCGGDCGCA
;
A
#
# COMPACT_ATOMS: atom_id res chain seq x y z
N MET A 1 -8.24 -3.57 -0.37
CA MET A 1 -7.58 -2.37 -0.91
C MET A 1 -8.06 -2.07 -2.31
N VAL A 2 -8.23 -0.79 -2.64
CA VAL A 2 -8.47 -0.31 -4.01
C VAL A 2 -7.23 0.42 -4.53
N ILE A 3 -6.66 -0.05 -5.64
CA ILE A 3 -5.57 0.64 -6.35
C ILE A 3 -6.17 1.32 -7.58
N THR A 4 -6.09 2.65 -7.62
CA THR A 4 -6.60 3.44 -8.75
C THR A 4 -5.83 3.15 -10.04
N GLU A 5 -6.46 3.33 -11.21
CA GLU A 5 -5.83 3.04 -12.50
C GLU A 5 -4.51 3.79 -12.71
N GLU A 6 -4.42 5.05 -12.27
CA GLU A 6 -3.20 5.86 -12.31
C GLU A 6 -2.08 5.26 -11.44
N ALA A 7 -2.41 4.83 -10.21
CA ALA A 7 -1.46 4.14 -9.35
C ALA A 7 -1.02 2.80 -9.95
N GLN A 8 -1.94 2.06 -10.57
CA GLN A 8 -1.59 0.82 -11.27
C GLN A 8 -0.63 1.06 -12.42
N GLN A 9 -0.83 2.13 -13.19
CA GLN A 9 0.05 2.48 -14.30
C GLN A 9 1.46 2.82 -13.81
N MET A 10 1.57 3.64 -12.76
CA MET A 10 2.85 3.99 -12.14
C MET A 10 3.55 2.76 -11.56
N LEU A 11 2.82 1.88 -10.87
CA LEU A 11 3.38 0.65 -10.31
C LEU A 11 3.83 -0.33 -11.40
N ARG A 12 3.06 -0.47 -12.49
CA ARG A 12 3.44 -1.32 -13.64
C ARG A 12 4.70 -0.78 -14.33
N GLU A 13 4.81 0.53 -14.47
CA GLU A 13 6.02 1.16 -15.02
C GLU A 13 7.23 0.88 -14.11
N ALA A 14 7.09 1.08 -12.79
CA ALA A 14 8.14 0.75 -11.83
C ALA A 14 8.54 -0.73 -11.88
N LEU A 15 7.57 -1.65 -11.90
CA LEU A 15 7.83 -3.09 -12.01
C LEU A 15 8.51 -3.47 -13.32
N SER A 16 8.21 -2.78 -14.42
CA SER A 16 8.87 -3.04 -15.71
C SER A 16 10.37 -2.70 -15.72
N GLN A 17 10.80 -1.81 -14.82
CA GLN A 17 12.22 -1.46 -14.63
C GLN A 17 12.95 -2.48 -13.74
N HIS A 18 12.22 -3.32 -13.02
CA HIS A 18 12.73 -4.33 -12.10
C HIS A 18 12.21 -5.73 -12.48
N PRO A 19 12.70 -6.32 -13.59
CA PRO A 19 12.26 -7.65 -14.03
C PRO A 19 12.53 -8.69 -12.94
N GLY A 20 11.63 -9.65 -12.78
CA GLY A 20 11.73 -10.64 -11.71
C GLY A 20 11.21 -10.16 -10.35
N THR A 21 10.52 -9.02 -10.28
CA THR A 21 9.96 -8.51 -9.02
C THR A 21 8.44 -8.36 -9.08
N LEU A 22 7.82 -8.47 -7.91
CA LEU A 22 6.39 -8.20 -7.69
C LEU A 22 6.23 -7.23 -6.52
N LEU A 23 5.10 -6.52 -6.52
CA LEU A 23 4.71 -5.66 -5.42
C LEU A 23 4.33 -6.53 -4.21
N SER A 24 4.94 -6.26 -3.06
CA SER A 24 4.58 -6.80 -1.76
C SER A 24 3.92 -5.73 -0.91
N ILE A 25 2.82 -6.09 -0.27
CA ILE A 25 2.05 -5.23 0.62
C ILE A 25 2.06 -5.91 1.99
N GLU A 26 2.74 -5.27 2.94
CA GLU A 26 3.04 -5.87 4.24
C GLU A 26 2.57 -4.94 5.37
N GLN A 27 2.06 -5.52 6.45
CA GLN A 27 1.86 -4.78 7.68
C GLN A 27 3.20 -4.37 8.29
N THR A 28 3.28 -3.13 8.77
CA THR A 28 4.44 -2.61 9.50
C THR A 28 3.99 -2.01 10.83
N GLU A 29 4.76 -2.26 11.89
CA GLU A 29 4.52 -1.63 13.18
C GLU A 29 5.05 -0.19 13.16
N THR A 30 4.21 0.73 13.63
CA THR A 30 4.53 2.14 13.80
C THR A 30 4.34 2.51 15.27
N CYS A 31 4.83 3.68 15.66
CA CYS A 31 4.66 4.22 17.02
C CYS A 31 3.19 4.38 17.45
N HIS A 32 2.24 4.41 16.49
CA HIS A 32 0.81 4.62 16.75
C HIS A 32 -0.07 3.41 16.37
N GLY A 33 0.53 2.24 16.14
CA GLY A 33 -0.21 1.02 15.77
C GLY A 33 0.35 0.36 14.53
N ARG A 34 -0.51 -0.27 13.74
CA ARG A 34 -0.10 -0.96 12.50
C ARG A 34 -0.41 -0.09 11.29
N SER A 35 0.55 -0.01 10.37
CA SER A 35 0.41 0.61 9.06
C SER A 35 0.69 -0.42 7.96
N ILE A 36 0.64 0.00 6.71
CA ILE A 36 0.95 -0.83 5.54
C ILE A 36 2.14 -0.22 4.82
N ALA A 37 3.10 -1.06 4.43
CA ALA A 37 4.23 -0.72 3.60
C ALA A 37 4.11 -1.39 2.23
N LEU A 38 4.63 -0.71 1.21
CA LEU A 38 4.70 -1.16 -0.18
C LEU A 38 6.17 -1.42 -0.52
N MET A 39 6.51 -2.63 -0.97
CA MET A 39 7.88 -3.03 -1.28
C MET A 39 7.95 -3.83 -2.58
N LEU A 40 9.13 -3.90 -3.19
CA LEU A 40 9.39 -4.81 -4.31
C LEU A 40 10.10 -6.06 -3.78
N ARG A 41 9.57 -7.24 -4.11
CA ARG A 41 10.06 -8.55 -3.70
C ARG A 41 10.36 -9.40 -4.93
N GLY A 42 11.29 -10.34 -4.82
CA GLY A 42 11.60 -11.26 -5.92
C GLY A 42 10.39 -12.16 -6.20
N GLU A 43 10.09 -12.43 -7.47
CA GLU A 43 8.96 -13.30 -7.83
C GLU A 43 9.17 -14.74 -7.34
N ASP A 44 10.42 -15.17 -7.15
CA ASP A 44 10.80 -16.51 -6.72
C ASP A 44 10.53 -16.77 -5.23
N GLU A 45 10.17 -15.73 -4.45
CA GLU A 45 9.83 -15.88 -3.04
C GLU A 45 8.52 -16.68 -2.86
N GLU A 46 8.52 -17.68 -1.98
CA GLU A 46 7.36 -18.49 -1.60
C GLU A 46 6.39 -17.71 -0.69
N LEU A 47 5.88 -16.59 -1.21
CA LEU A 47 4.94 -15.70 -0.54
C LEU A 47 3.53 -15.85 -1.12
N ASN A 48 2.53 -15.57 -0.30
CA ASN A 48 1.13 -15.63 -0.71
C ASN A 48 0.84 -14.62 -1.81
N ARG A 49 0.51 -15.10 -3.02
CA ARG A 49 0.14 -14.27 -4.16
C ARG A 49 -1.37 -14.09 -4.21
N MET A 50 -1.80 -12.85 -4.38
CA MET A 50 -3.21 -12.53 -4.57
C MET A 50 -3.42 -11.43 -5.60
N LYS A 51 -4.67 -11.23 -6.02
CA LYS A 51 -5.05 -10.19 -6.97
C LYS A 51 -5.73 -9.03 -6.25
N VAL A 52 -5.12 -7.86 -6.31
CA VAL A 52 -5.68 -6.61 -5.77
C VAL A 52 -5.91 -5.63 -6.91
N SER A 53 -7.16 -5.23 -7.13
CA SER A 53 -7.57 -4.40 -8.27
C SER A 53 -7.12 -4.92 -9.65
N GLY A 54 -6.82 -6.22 -9.78
CA GLY A 54 -6.30 -6.82 -11.02
C GLY A 54 -4.77 -6.84 -11.15
N MET A 55 -4.03 -6.35 -10.14
CA MET A 55 -2.58 -6.54 -10.02
C MET A 55 -2.28 -7.76 -9.17
N THR A 56 -1.29 -8.56 -9.59
CA THR A 56 -0.74 -9.64 -8.76
C THR A 56 0.23 -9.03 -7.75
N VAL A 57 -0.03 -9.27 -6.47
CA VAL A 57 0.79 -8.77 -5.35
C VAL A 57 1.08 -9.90 -4.37
N PHE A 58 2.17 -9.77 -3.61
CA PHE A 58 2.38 -10.54 -2.40
C PHE A 58 1.67 -9.86 -1.23
N MET A 59 0.82 -10.60 -0.54
CA MET A 59 0.10 -10.11 0.62
C MET A 59 -0.42 -11.29 1.44
N ASP A 60 -0.24 -11.25 2.75
CA ASP A 60 -0.81 -12.24 3.65
C ASP A 60 -2.30 -11.95 3.95
N PRO A 61 -3.08 -12.96 4.38
CA PRO A 61 -4.52 -12.79 4.63
C PRO A 61 -4.86 -11.75 5.71
N GLU A 62 -3.98 -11.53 6.70
CA GLU A 62 -4.23 -10.54 7.75
C GLU A 62 -4.06 -9.12 7.19
N THR A 63 -3.06 -8.92 6.34
CA THR A 63 -2.84 -7.65 5.63
C THR A 63 -3.95 -7.38 4.61
N ASP A 64 -4.46 -8.41 3.94
CA ASP A 64 -5.64 -8.27 3.07
C ASP A 64 -6.87 -7.81 3.86
N ALA A 65 -7.13 -8.42 5.01
CA ALA A 65 -8.24 -8.04 5.88
C ALA A 65 -8.11 -6.60 6.39
N LEU A 66 -6.91 -6.18 6.82
CA LEU A 66 -6.65 -4.81 7.26
C LEU A 66 -6.81 -3.80 6.10
N SER A 67 -6.31 -4.16 4.92
CA SER A 67 -6.25 -3.26 3.78
C SER A 67 -7.58 -3.11 3.03
N GLN A 68 -8.65 -3.79 3.44
CA GLN A 68 -9.93 -3.82 2.71
C GLN A 68 -10.43 -2.41 2.35
N ASN A 69 -10.35 -1.46 3.28
CA ASN A 69 -10.83 -0.10 3.11
C ASN A 69 -9.75 0.89 2.63
N PHE A 70 -8.51 0.44 2.45
CA PHE A 70 -7.42 1.31 2.03
C PHE A 70 -7.52 1.64 0.54
N ARG A 71 -7.10 2.85 0.19
CA ARG A 71 -7.02 3.35 -1.18
C ARG A 71 -5.59 3.77 -1.52
N LEU A 72 -5.04 3.20 -2.58
CA LEU A 72 -3.77 3.61 -3.18
C LEU A 72 -4.03 4.44 -4.43
N PHE A 73 -3.61 5.69 -4.41
CA PHE A 73 -3.84 6.66 -5.48
C PHE A 73 -2.60 7.50 -5.76
N VAL A 74 -2.64 8.28 -6.84
CA VAL A 74 -1.57 9.21 -7.20
C VAL A 74 -2.06 10.63 -6.98
N THR A 75 -1.29 11.45 -6.26
CA THR A 75 -1.46 12.91 -6.21
C THR A 75 -0.11 13.55 -6.44
N ASP A 76 -0.06 14.62 -7.23
CA ASP A 76 1.16 15.38 -7.48
C ASP A 76 2.35 14.52 -7.96
N GLY A 77 2.06 13.43 -8.71
CA GLY A 77 3.05 12.49 -9.20
C GLY A 77 3.61 11.53 -8.14
N GLN A 78 3.02 11.48 -6.95
CA GLN A 78 3.43 10.63 -5.84
C GLN A 78 2.35 9.60 -5.50
N LEU A 79 2.77 8.39 -5.17
CA LEU A 79 1.88 7.35 -4.63
C LEU A 79 1.50 7.69 -3.19
N MET A 80 0.20 7.78 -2.95
CA MET A 80 -0.41 8.06 -1.65
C MET A 80 -1.29 6.91 -1.22
N LEU A 81 -1.16 6.52 0.03
CA LEU A 81 -2.00 5.51 0.67
C LEU A 81 -2.92 6.19 1.68
N GLU A 82 -4.22 6.04 1.50
CA GLU A 82 -5.25 6.53 2.42
C GLU A 82 -5.96 5.36 3.09
N ASN A 83 -6.18 5.48 4.39
CA ASN A 83 -7.09 4.63 5.14
C ASN A 83 -8.23 5.50 5.69
N PRO A 84 -9.44 5.46 5.11
CA PRO A 84 -10.56 6.28 5.55
C PRO A 84 -11.02 5.96 6.98
N ASP A 85 -10.72 4.75 7.47
CA ASP A 85 -11.05 4.32 8.84
C ASP A 85 -9.95 4.67 9.85
N ALA A 86 -8.79 5.18 9.39
CA ALA A 86 -7.74 5.65 10.28
C ALA A 86 -8.18 6.94 10.96
N CYS A 87 -8.90 6.81 12.08
CA CYS A 87 -9.12 7.91 13.01
C CYS A 87 -7.85 8.06 13.87
N GLY A 88 -6.82 8.71 13.33
CA GLY A 88 -5.53 8.85 14.02
C GLY A 88 -4.65 9.91 13.40
N CYS A 89 -4.44 11.01 14.12
CA CYS A 89 -3.47 12.02 13.74
C CYS A 89 -2.05 11.45 13.85
N CYS A 90 -1.28 11.47 12.75
CA CYS A 90 0.17 11.38 12.82
C CYS A 90 0.71 12.71 13.34
N GLY A 91 0.68 12.90 14.67
CA GLY A 91 1.07 14.15 15.34
C GLY A 91 2.52 14.59 15.17
N ASP A 92 3.37 13.81 14.49
CA ASP A 92 4.80 14.10 14.34
C ASP A 92 5.25 14.37 12.88
N CYS A 93 4.31 14.52 11.93
CA CYS A 93 4.60 14.97 10.56
C CYS A 93 4.10 16.40 10.26
N GLY A 94 4.03 17.28 11.27
CA GLY A 94 3.94 18.74 11.06
C GLY A 94 2.55 19.29 10.70
N GLY A 95 1.46 18.69 11.17
CA GLY A 95 0.10 19.21 10.97
C GLY A 95 -0.68 19.35 12.28
N ASP A 96 -1.10 20.58 12.59
CA ASP A 96 -2.04 20.89 13.66
C ASP A 96 -3.45 20.42 13.23
N CYS A 97 -4.07 19.50 13.96
CA CYS A 97 -5.40 19.00 13.63
C CYS A 97 -6.34 19.15 14.82
N GLY A 98 -7.16 20.20 14.77
CA GLY A 98 -8.37 20.33 15.59
C GLY A 98 -9.46 19.39 15.09
N CYS A 99 -10.06 18.63 16.00
CA CYS A 99 -11.32 17.94 15.74
C CYS A 99 -12.48 18.94 15.89
N ALA A 100 -13.46 18.84 14.98
CA ALA A 100 -14.81 19.36 15.21
C ALA A 100 -15.61 18.38 16.08
#